data_AF-A0A8S2T4J6-F1
#
_entry.id   AF-A0A8S2T4J6-F1
#
_cell.length_a   1.000
_cell.length_b   1.000
_cell.length_c   1.000
_cell.angle_alpha   90.00
_cell.angle_beta   90.00
_cell.angle_gamma   90.00
#
_symmetry.space_group_name_H-M   'P 1'
#
loop_
_entity.id
_entity.type
_entity.pdbx_description
1 polymer ?
#
loop_
_entity_poly.entity_id
_entity_poly.type
_entity_poly.pdbx_seq_one_letter_code
_entity_poly.pdbx_strand_id
1 'polypeptide(L)' 'MAKKSEQEDLVNDVESLQLAQDERIFIKASNLFVKKWSKKEPNFIQYFQNEWLTTHNAWYEGVGHFAPST' A
#
# COMPACT_ATOMS: atom_id res chain seq x y z
N MET A 1 -17.95 -0.60 -21.27
CA MET A 1 -16.99 -0.30 -20.18
C MET A 1 -16.59 -1.64 -19.58
N ALA A 2 -15.32 -2.05 -19.71
CA ALA A 2 -14.85 -3.30 -19.11
C ALA A 2 -14.82 -3.14 -17.59
N LYS A 3 -15.37 -4.09 -16.84
CA LYS A 3 -15.20 -4.15 -15.38
C LYS A 3 -13.71 -4.41 -15.12
N LYS A 4 -13.02 -3.50 -14.45
CA LYS A 4 -11.71 -3.82 -13.85
C LYS A 4 -11.90 -4.99 -12.88
N SER A 5 -10.94 -5.91 -12.89
CA SER A 5 -10.95 -7.02 -11.94
C SER A 5 -10.61 -6.50 -10.53
N GLU A 6 -11.14 -7.13 -9.48
CA GLU A 6 -10.79 -6.73 -8.10
C GLU A 6 -9.28 -6.89 -7.84
N GLN A 7 -8.63 -7.79 -8.55
CA GLN A 7 -7.18 -7.97 -8.50
C GLN A 7 -6.43 -6.75 -9.08
N GLU A 8 -6.87 -6.20 -10.20
CA GLU A 8 -6.30 -4.95 -10.74
C GLU A 8 -6.49 -3.78 -9.77
N ASP A 9 -7.66 -3.67 -9.13
CA ASP A 9 -7.90 -2.61 -8.15
C ASP A 9 -7.00 -2.76 -6.92
N LEU A 10 -6.72 -4.00 -6.47
CA LEU A 10 -5.79 -4.26 -5.38
C LEU A 10 -4.38 -3.82 -5.74
N VAL A 11 -3.90 -4.19 -6.93
CA VAL A 11 -2.56 -3.81 -7.42
C VAL A 11 -2.44 -2.29 -7.53
N ASN A 12 -3.42 -1.62 -8.15
CA ASN A 12 -3.41 -0.16 -8.27
C ASN A 12 -3.39 0.55 -6.90
N ASP A 13 -4.12 0.02 -5.92
CA ASP A 13 -4.11 0.57 -4.57
C ASP A 13 -2.75 0.36 -3.87
N VAL A 14 -2.09 -0.79 -4.09
CA VAL A 14 -0.74 -1.07 -3.57
C VAL A 14 0.29 -0.13 -4.18
N GLU A 15 0.25 0.08 -5.50
CA GLU A 15 1.11 1.06 -6.19
C GLU A 15 0.87 2.47 -5.63
N SER A 16 -0.38 2.84 -5.37
CA SER A 16 -0.72 4.13 -4.77
C SER A 16 -0.15 4.31 -3.36
N LEU A 17 -0.02 3.24 -2.58
CA LEU A 17 0.66 3.28 -1.27
C LEU A 17 2.16 3.52 -1.43
N GLN A 18 2.80 2.85 -2.40
CA GLN A 18 4.23 3.01 -2.65
C GLN A 18 4.58 4.44 -3.09
N LEU A 19 3.70 5.09 -3.84
CA LEU A 19 3.85 6.48 -4.30
C LEU A 19 3.54 7.54 -3.22
N ALA A 20 3.30 7.13 -1.97
CA ALA A 20 3.06 8.09 -0.89
C ALA A 20 4.26 9.03 -0.71
N GLN A 21 3.99 10.34 -0.64
CA GLN A 21 5.02 11.39 -0.61
C GLN A 21 5.68 11.58 0.75
N ASP A 22 5.02 11.17 1.82
CA ASP A 22 5.52 11.24 3.17
C ASP A 22 4.85 10.19 4.08
N GLU A 23 5.42 10.02 5.28
CA GLU A 23 4.98 9.04 6.27
C GLU A 23 3.52 9.22 6.69
N ARG A 24 3.06 10.47 6.80
CA ARG A 24 1.70 10.77 7.27
C ARG A 24 0.69 10.34 6.23
N ILE A 25 0.97 10.59 4.95
CA ILE A 25 0.15 10.13 3.83
C ILE A 25 0.18 8.61 3.77
N PHE A 26 1.36 7.98 3.87
CA PHE A 26 1.51 6.53 3.83
C PHE A 26 0.71 5.83 4.94
N ILE A 27 0.82 6.29 6.20
CA ILE A 27 0.07 5.71 7.34
C ILE A 27 -1.44 5.85 7.11
N LYS A 28 -1.90 7.03 6.69
CA LYS A 28 -3.33 7.27 6.46
C LYS A 28 -3.87 6.41 5.32
N ALA A 29 -3.14 6.32 4.22
CA ALA A 29 -3.52 5.50 3.07
C ALA A 29 -3.50 4.00 3.43
N SER A 30 -2.50 3.55 4.19
CA SER A 30 -2.40 2.15 4.67
C SER A 30 -3.60 1.75 5.53
N ASN A 31 -4.06 2.63 6.42
CA ASN A 31 -5.26 2.39 7.22
C ASN A 31 -6.52 2.25 6.35
N LEU A 32 -6.65 3.07 5.31
CA LEU A 32 -7.77 3.00 4.36
C LEU A 32 -7.69 1.73 3.51
N PHE A 33 -6.50 1.35 3.08
CA PHE A 33 -6.23 0.15 2.30
C PHE A 33 -6.63 -1.12 3.07
N VAL A 34 -6.14 -1.27 4.31
CA VAL A 34 -6.49 -2.39 5.20
C VAL A 34 -8.01 -2.45 5.41
N LYS A 35 -8.66 -1.31 5.64
CA LYS A 35 -10.12 -1.27 5.82
C LYS A 35 -10.88 -1.70 4.57
N LYS A 36 -10.41 -1.30 3.38
CA LYS A 36 -11.04 -1.63 2.08
C LYS A 36 -10.92 -3.12 1.75
N TRP A 37 -9.75 -3.71 1.98
CA TRP A 37 -9.42 -5.06 1.50
C TRP A 37 -9.53 -6.16 2.56
N SER A 38 -9.55 -5.84 3.86
CA SER A 38 -9.64 -6.85 4.95
C SER A 38 -10.81 -7.81 4.84
N LYS A 39 -11.94 -7.39 4.25
CA LYS A 39 -13.12 -8.26 4.03
C LYS A 39 -13.05 -9.07 2.74
N LYS A 40 -12.28 -8.61 1.76
CA LYS A 40 -12.18 -9.21 0.42
C LYS A 40 -11.02 -10.19 0.34
N GLU A 41 -9.87 -9.77 0.86
CA GLU A 41 -8.58 -10.46 0.77
C GLU A 41 -7.90 -10.55 2.15
N PRO A 42 -8.52 -11.21 3.15
CA PRO A 42 -8.05 -11.19 4.54
C PRO A 42 -6.64 -11.76 4.72
N ASN A 43 -6.31 -12.84 4.00
CA ASN A 43 -5.00 -13.50 4.10
C ASN A 43 -3.88 -12.60 3.56
N PHE A 44 -4.12 -11.95 2.42
CA PHE A 44 -3.18 -11.00 1.85
C PHE A 44 -2.98 -9.80 2.77
N ILE A 45 -4.07 -9.25 3.33
CA ILE A 45 -3.98 -8.09 4.22
C ILE A 45 -3.22 -8.43 5.52
N GLN A 46 -3.46 -9.61 6.10
CA GLN A 46 -2.69 -10.05 7.26
C GLN A 46 -1.19 -10.16 6.96
N TYR A 47 -0.82 -10.75 5.81
CA TYR A 47 0.56 -10.79 5.35
C TYR A 47 1.12 -9.38 5.14
N PHE A 48 0.38 -8.51 4.45
CA PHE A 48 0.81 -7.16 4.12
C PHE A 48 1.05 -6.31 5.36
N GLN A 49 0.20 -6.43 6.38
CA GLN A 49 0.40 -5.74 7.65
C GLN A 49 1.67 -6.21 8.38
N ASN A 50 1.93 -7.52 8.39
CA ASN A 50 3.08 -8.09 9.09
C ASN A 50 4.39 -7.74 8.39
N GLU A 51 4.44 -7.79 7.07
CA GLU A 51 5.67 -7.54 6.32
C GLU A 51 5.84 -6.06 5.98
N TRP A 52 4.88 -5.46 5.27
CA TRP A 52 5.06 -4.14 4.65
C TRP A 52 4.73 -2.97 5.56
N LEU A 53 3.83 -3.14 6.52
CA LEU A 53 3.49 -2.06 7.47
C LEU A 53 4.29 -2.13 8.77
N THR A 54 4.93 -3.26 9.07
CA THR A 54 5.71 -3.45 10.31
C THR A 54 7.21 -3.53 10.02
N THR A 55 7.64 -4.45 9.15
CA THR A 55 9.06 -4.69 8.86
C THR A 55 9.62 -3.75 7.80
N HIS A 56 8.84 -3.46 6.75
CA HIS A 56 9.23 -2.62 5.61
C HIS A 56 8.42 -1.32 5.54
N ASN A 57 8.09 -0.73 6.68
CA ASN A 57 7.30 0.50 6.76
C ASN A 57 7.91 1.70 6.02
N ALA A 58 9.19 1.61 5.64
CA ALA A 58 9.94 2.61 4.90
C ALA A 58 9.99 2.38 3.38
N TRP A 59 9.21 1.44 2.84
CA TRP A 59 9.20 1.05 1.44
C TRP A 59 8.58 2.09 0.48
N TYR A 60 7.81 3.06 0.99
CA TYR A 60 7.22 4.10 0.15
C TYR A 60 8.25 5.16 -0.29
N GLU A 61 8.08 5.71 -1.50
CA GLU A 61 9.06 6.58 -2.15
C GLU A 61 9.33 7.88 -1.39
N GLY A 62 8.34 8.39 -0.66
CA GLY A 62 8.48 9.56 0.22
C GLY A 62 9.54 9.44 1.32
N VAL A 63 9.97 8.22 1.69
CA VAL A 63 11.11 8.02 2.60
C VAL A 63 12.43 8.43 1.94
N GLY A 64 12.55 8.19 0.64
CA GLY A 64 13.75 8.42 -0.16
C GLY A 64 13.95 9.89 -0.55
N HIS A 65 13.34 10.87 0.13
CA HIS A 65 13.40 12.29 -0.25
C HIS A 65 14.84 12.85 -0.41
N PHE A 66 15.87 12.13 0.08
CA PHE A 66 17.29 12.47 -0.05
C PHE A 66 18.14 11.43 -0.81
N ALA A 67 17.55 10.40 -1.41
CA ALA A 67 18.26 9.38 -2.18
C ALA A 67 17.54 9.13 -3.52
N PRO A 68 18.24 9.17 -4.66
CA PRO A 68 17.61 8.87 -5.94
C PRO A 68 17.10 7.42 -5.95
N SER A 69 15.90 7.19 -6.49
CA SER A 69 15.46 5.86 -6.88
C SER A 69 16.39 5.36 -7.98
N THR A 70 17.31 4.46 -7.64
CA THR A 70 18.23 3.80 -8.59
C THR A 70 17.55 2.67 -9.34
#